data_AF-A0A7C2BZR0-F1
#
_entry.id   AF-A0A7C2BZR0-F1
#
_cell.length_a   1.000
_cell.length_b   1.000
_cell.length_c   1.000
_cell.angle_alpha   90.00
_cell.angle_beta   90.00
_cell.angle_gamma   90.00
#
_symmetry.space_group_name_H-M   'P 1'
#
loop_
_entity.id
_entity.type
_entity.pdbx_description
1 polymer ?
#
loop_
_entity_poly.entity_id
_entity_poly.type
_entity_poly.pdbx_seq_one_letter_code
_entity_poly.pdbx_strand_id
1 'polypeptide(L)'
;LPLFEALKVAASLLPRPEPVRHFLALVEELMDLAFGPAEAFFRHLLSATDYPAYLKEAYPEDAEDRLENVEELLRAAREAEGLADFLDKVALTARAEEPARAEGGVALMTLHNAKGLEFPVVFLVGVEEGLLPHRSSLSTQEGLEEERRLFYVGVTRAQERLYLSYAREREVYGRLEPVRPSRFLEEVDAGLYEVYDPSGRRPAPPPYRPLPGAFKGGEKVVHPRFGPGTVVAAAGDEVTVHFEGVGLKRLSLRYADLRPV
;
A
#
# COMPACT_ATOMS: atom_id res chain seq x y z
N LEU A 1 -31.39 21.74 19.54
CA LEU A 1 -32.38 21.28 18.55
C LEU A 1 -31.66 20.35 17.58
N PRO A 2 -32.19 19.17 17.25
CA PRO A 2 -31.69 18.37 16.13
C PRO A 2 -31.58 19.22 14.86
N LEU A 3 -30.59 18.96 14.02
CA LEU A 3 -30.27 19.82 12.86
C LEU A 3 -31.47 20.06 11.95
N PHE A 4 -32.27 19.02 11.70
CA PHE A 4 -33.47 19.11 10.87
C PHE A 4 -34.53 20.05 11.46
N GLU A 5 -34.80 19.95 12.76
CA GLU A 5 -35.73 20.84 13.47
C GLU A 5 -35.20 22.27 13.55
N ALA A 6 -33.88 22.45 13.66
CA ALA A 6 -33.25 23.76 13.61
C ALA A 6 -33.40 24.42 12.22
N LEU A 7 -33.32 23.62 11.14
CA LEU A 7 -33.51 24.09 9.76
C LEU A 7 -34.95 24.53 9.49
N LYS A 8 -35.96 23.84 10.06
CA LYS A 8 -37.37 24.28 9.99
C LYS A 8 -37.58 25.66 10.60
N VAL A 9 -36.97 25.91 11.76
CA VAL A 9 -37.00 27.24 12.39
C VAL A 9 -36.25 28.26 11.54
N ALA A 10 -35.06 27.93 11.04
CA ALA A 10 -34.28 28.82 10.19
C ALA A 10 -35.03 29.22 8.89
N ALA A 11 -35.79 28.32 8.29
CA ALA A 11 -36.60 28.58 7.09
C ALA A 11 -37.71 29.64 7.29
N SER A 12 -38.03 30.00 8.54
CA SER A 12 -38.95 31.10 8.87
C SER A 12 -38.24 32.41 9.21
N LEU A 13 -36.92 32.38 9.43
CA LEU A 13 -36.11 33.53 9.86
C LEU A 13 -35.17 34.04 8.76
N LEU A 14 -34.79 33.19 7.80
CA LEU A 14 -33.84 33.55 6.76
C LEU A 14 -34.46 34.53 5.75
N PRO A 15 -33.67 35.51 5.26
CA PRO A 15 -34.13 36.47 4.24
C PRO A 15 -34.34 35.84 2.85
N ARG A 16 -33.76 34.66 2.61
CA ARG A 16 -33.94 33.83 1.40
C ARG A 16 -34.17 32.38 1.82
N PRO A 17 -35.38 32.02 2.25
CA PRO A 17 -35.65 30.71 2.81
C PRO A 17 -35.86 29.64 1.74
N GLU A 18 -36.02 29.99 0.47
CA GLU A 18 -36.42 29.07 -0.61
C GLU A 18 -35.49 27.85 -0.74
N PRO A 19 -34.15 27.98 -0.75
CA PRO A 19 -33.27 26.82 -0.84
C PRO A 19 -33.40 25.88 0.37
N VAL A 20 -33.58 26.45 1.57
CA VAL A 20 -33.77 25.66 2.79
C VAL A 20 -35.13 24.98 2.79
N ARG A 21 -36.18 25.64 2.28
CA ARG A 21 -37.52 25.04 2.13
C ARG A 21 -37.52 23.91 1.12
N HIS A 22 -36.84 24.06 -0.02
CA HIS A 22 -36.70 22.98 -1.01
C HIS A 22 -35.95 21.78 -0.42
N PHE A 23 -34.86 22.03 0.31
CA PHE A 23 -34.13 20.96 0.99
C PHE A 23 -34.99 20.26 2.05
N LEU A 24 -35.72 21.01 2.88
CA LEU A 24 -36.62 20.46 3.88
C LEU A 24 -37.71 19.59 3.25
N ALA A 25 -38.35 20.08 2.19
CA ALA A 25 -39.38 19.33 1.46
C ALA A 25 -38.81 18.01 0.89
N LEU A 26 -37.64 18.06 0.25
CA LEU A 26 -36.96 16.86 -0.24
C LEU A 26 -36.69 15.86 0.89
N VAL A 27 -36.19 16.31 2.04
CA VAL A 27 -35.92 15.41 3.17
C VAL A 27 -37.21 14.82 3.73
N GLU A 28 -38.30 15.58 3.82
CA GLU A 28 -39.62 15.07 4.25
C GLU A 28 -40.12 13.98 3.30
N GLU A 29 -40.06 14.21 1.99
CA GLU A 29 -40.40 13.20 0.97
C GLU A 29 -39.54 11.93 1.11
N LEU A 30 -38.23 12.08 1.34
CA LEU A 30 -37.33 10.96 1.55
C LEU A 30 -37.64 10.21 2.86
N MET A 31 -38.00 10.91 3.94
CA MET A 31 -38.40 10.29 5.20
C MET A 31 -39.66 9.43 5.03
N ASP A 32 -40.63 9.88 4.23
CA ASP A 32 -41.83 9.10 3.92
C ASP A 32 -41.49 7.84 3.10
N LEU A 33 -40.56 7.96 2.15
CA LEU A 33 -40.09 6.83 1.33
C LEU A 33 -39.15 5.86 2.08
N ALA A 34 -38.58 6.26 3.21
CA ALA A 34 -37.59 5.46 3.95
C ALA A 34 -38.15 4.13 4.48
N PHE A 35 -39.48 4.00 4.60
CA PHE A 35 -40.16 2.77 5.00
C PHE A 35 -40.54 1.86 3.82
N GLY A 36 -40.27 2.30 2.59
CA GLY A 36 -40.55 1.56 1.36
C GLY A 36 -39.35 0.78 0.82
N PRO A 37 -39.48 0.26 -0.43
CA PRO A 37 -38.40 -0.42 -1.12
C PRO A 37 -37.18 0.48 -1.31
N ALA A 38 -35.97 -0.04 -1.05
CA ALA A 38 -34.74 0.73 -1.12
C ALA A 38 -34.49 1.31 -2.53
N GLU A 39 -34.76 0.53 -3.59
CA GLU A 39 -34.62 1.00 -4.97
C GLU A 39 -35.49 2.25 -5.25
N ALA A 40 -36.73 2.27 -4.76
CA ALA A 40 -37.64 3.40 -4.95
C ALA A 40 -37.14 4.65 -4.24
N PHE A 41 -36.62 4.50 -3.02
CA PHE A 41 -35.99 5.59 -2.26
C PHE A 41 -34.80 6.18 -3.03
N PHE A 42 -33.84 5.35 -3.46
CA PHE A 42 -32.65 5.83 -4.16
C PHE A 42 -32.98 6.43 -5.53
N ARG A 43 -33.93 5.86 -6.27
CA ARG A 43 -34.37 6.41 -7.55
C ARG A 43 -34.98 7.81 -7.39
N HIS A 44 -35.82 8.02 -6.35
CA HIS A 44 -36.37 9.34 -6.03
C HIS A 44 -35.26 10.32 -5.64
N LEU A 45 -34.35 9.91 -4.75
CA LEU A 45 -33.22 10.74 -4.33
C LEU A 45 -32.35 11.20 -5.51
N LEU A 46 -31.94 10.27 -6.37
CA LEU A 46 -31.08 10.56 -7.53
C LEU A 46 -31.78 11.49 -8.53
N SER A 47 -33.08 11.29 -8.77
CA SER A 47 -33.86 12.13 -9.66
C SER A 47 -34.10 13.53 -9.08
N ALA A 48 -34.43 13.63 -7.79
CA ALA A 48 -34.77 14.90 -7.15
C ALA A 48 -33.55 15.81 -6.94
N THR A 49 -32.35 15.21 -6.84
CA THR A 49 -31.07 15.95 -6.73
C THR A 49 -30.40 16.19 -8.07
N ASP A 50 -30.96 15.66 -9.17
CA ASP A 50 -30.34 15.64 -10.51
C ASP A 50 -28.88 15.12 -10.48
N TYR A 51 -28.64 14.12 -9.62
CA TYR A 51 -27.30 13.60 -9.37
C TYR A 51 -26.62 13.05 -10.64
N PRO A 52 -27.33 12.37 -11.57
CA PRO A 52 -26.73 11.93 -12.83
C PRO A 52 -26.22 13.09 -13.71
N ALA A 53 -26.92 14.22 -13.75
CA ALA A 53 -26.45 15.40 -14.50
C ALA A 53 -25.23 16.01 -13.81
N TYR A 54 -25.26 16.11 -12.48
CA TYR A 54 -24.11 16.55 -11.69
C TYR A 54 -22.86 15.68 -11.96
N LEU A 55 -23.00 14.35 -12.02
CA LEU A 55 -21.87 13.45 -12.30
C LEU A 55 -21.26 13.72 -13.68
N LYS A 56 -22.09 13.96 -14.70
CA LYS A 56 -21.64 14.30 -16.06
C LYS A 56 -20.92 15.64 -16.12
N GLU A 57 -21.39 16.63 -15.36
CA GLU A 57 -20.80 17.97 -15.35
C GLU A 57 -19.50 18.02 -14.52
N ALA A 58 -19.50 17.42 -13.33
CA ALA A 58 -18.37 17.49 -12.40
C ALA A 58 -17.24 16.51 -12.74
N TYR A 59 -17.56 15.38 -13.38
CA TYR A 59 -16.61 14.31 -13.70
C TYR A 59 -16.76 13.83 -15.15
N PRO A 60 -16.57 14.70 -16.15
CA PRO A 60 -16.86 14.37 -17.55
C PRO A 60 -16.01 13.20 -18.10
N GLU A 61 -14.79 13.00 -17.60
CA GLU A 61 -13.91 11.90 -18.05
C GLU A 61 -14.30 10.53 -17.46
N ASP A 62 -14.88 10.50 -16.26
CA ASP A 62 -15.29 9.26 -15.56
C ASP A 62 -16.83 9.10 -15.52
N ALA A 63 -17.56 9.92 -16.28
CA ALA A 63 -19.00 10.05 -16.12
C ALA A 63 -19.73 8.72 -16.36
N GLU A 64 -19.31 7.97 -17.37
CA GLU A 64 -19.90 6.67 -17.71
C GLU A 64 -19.70 5.65 -16.56
N ASP A 65 -18.46 5.44 -16.11
CA ASP A 65 -18.14 4.54 -15.00
C ASP A 65 -18.88 4.90 -13.69
N ARG A 66 -19.00 6.21 -13.40
CA ARG A 66 -19.72 6.69 -12.22
C ARG A 66 -21.21 6.43 -12.32
N LEU A 67 -21.79 6.57 -13.50
CA LEU A 67 -23.21 6.28 -13.73
C LEU A 67 -23.47 4.77 -13.66
N GLU A 68 -22.56 3.93 -14.18
CA GLU A 68 -22.64 2.48 -14.03
C GLU A 68 -22.63 2.05 -12.57
N ASN A 69 -21.77 2.66 -11.74
CA ASN A 69 -21.77 2.42 -10.29
C ASN A 69 -23.10 2.81 -9.61
N VAL A 70 -23.74 3.90 -10.06
CA VAL A 70 -25.06 4.31 -9.57
C VAL A 70 -26.14 3.33 -10.01
N GLU A 71 -26.07 2.80 -11.23
CA GLU A 71 -26.98 1.74 -11.68
C GLU A 71 -26.80 0.47 -10.85
N GLU A 72 -25.56 0.09 -10.53
CA GLU A 72 -25.27 -1.07 -9.70
C GLU A 72 -25.79 -0.90 -8.27
N LEU A 73 -25.67 0.31 -7.69
CA LEU A 73 -26.33 0.65 -6.43
C LEU A 73 -27.84 0.40 -6.48
N LEU A 74 -28.51 0.80 -7.57
CA LEU A 74 -29.96 0.57 -7.74
C LEU A 74 -30.29 -0.92 -7.87
N ARG A 75 -29.45 -1.70 -8.57
CA ARG A 75 -29.61 -3.16 -8.67
C ARG A 75 -29.46 -3.82 -7.30
N ALA A 76 -28.42 -3.48 -6.55
CA ALA A 76 -28.21 -4.00 -5.19
C ALA A 76 -29.34 -3.60 -4.24
N ALA A 77 -29.85 -2.36 -4.35
CA ALA A 77 -30.98 -1.89 -3.56
C ALA A 77 -32.29 -2.63 -3.88
N ARG A 78 -32.45 -3.14 -5.10
CA ARG A 78 -33.63 -3.94 -5.50
C ARG A 78 -33.70 -5.30 -4.81
N GLU A 79 -32.54 -5.86 -4.43
CA GLU A 79 -32.46 -7.16 -3.75
C GLU A 79 -32.73 -7.06 -2.23
N ALA A 80 -32.77 -5.85 -1.69
CA ALA A 80 -33.10 -5.60 -0.29
C ALA A 80 -34.61 -5.55 -0.05
N GLU A 81 -35.05 -6.00 1.13
CA GLU A 81 -36.47 -5.99 1.51
C GLU A 81 -36.97 -4.57 1.81
N GLY A 82 -36.05 -3.65 2.15
CA GLY A 82 -36.32 -2.25 2.43
C GLY A 82 -35.03 -1.46 2.66
N LEU A 83 -35.13 -0.14 2.81
CA LEU A 83 -33.96 0.73 2.98
C LEU A 83 -33.12 0.38 4.22
N ALA A 84 -33.76 0.07 5.35
CA ALA A 84 -33.05 -0.29 6.58
C ALA A 84 -32.23 -1.58 6.41
N ASP A 85 -32.84 -2.62 5.84
CA ASP A 85 -32.16 -3.89 5.52
C ASP A 85 -30.99 -3.69 4.54
N PHE A 86 -31.17 -2.85 3.52
CA PHE A 86 -30.09 -2.49 2.60
C PHE A 86 -28.90 -1.85 3.33
N LEU A 87 -29.17 -0.84 4.18
CA LEU A 87 -28.13 -0.12 4.92
C LEU A 87 -27.40 -1.04 5.92
N ASP A 88 -28.13 -1.94 6.59
CA ASP A 88 -27.53 -2.94 7.48
C ASP A 88 -26.63 -3.91 6.69
N LYS A 89 -27.08 -4.40 5.54
CA LYS A 89 -26.28 -5.27 4.65
C LYS A 89 -25.01 -4.56 4.18
N VAL A 90 -25.10 -3.31 3.73
CA VAL A 90 -23.94 -2.50 3.30
C VAL A 90 -22.97 -2.27 4.46
N ALA A 91 -23.47 -2.00 5.67
CA ALA A 91 -22.61 -1.81 6.84
C ALA A 91 -21.85 -3.08 7.24
N LEU A 92 -22.43 -4.26 6.97
CA LEU A 92 -21.80 -5.56 7.22
C LEU A 92 -20.80 -5.95 6.12
N THR A 93 -21.12 -5.73 4.85
CA THR A 93 -20.23 -6.03 3.72
C THR A 93 -19.08 -5.05 3.59
N ALA A 94 -19.24 -3.77 3.96
CA ALA A 94 -18.13 -2.82 4.02
C ALA A 94 -17.05 -3.18 5.07
N ARG A 95 -17.40 -4.05 6.04
CA ARG A 95 -16.44 -4.65 6.99
C ARG A 95 -15.90 -5.99 6.52
N ALA A 96 -16.63 -6.68 5.66
CA ALA A 96 -16.31 -7.98 5.10
C ALA A 96 -16.06 -7.83 3.59
N GLU A 97 -15.01 -7.08 3.22
CA GLU A 97 -14.36 -7.35 1.95
C GLU A 97 -13.67 -8.72 2.06
N GLU A 98 -14.46 -9.79 2.03
CA GLU A 98 -13.97 -11.04 1.47
C GLU A 98 -13.69 -10.71 0.01
N PRO A 99 -12.43 -10.78 -0.46
CA PRO A 99 -12.16 -10.60 -1.87
C PRO A 99 -12.98 -11.66 -2.58
N ALA A 100 -13.98 -11.21 -3.35
CA ALA A 100 -14.80 -12.09 -4.15
C ALA A 100 -13.81 -13.00 -4.91
N ARG A 101 -13.87 -14.31 -4.63
CA ARG A 101 -13.19 -15.32 -5.45
C ARG A 101 -13.93 -15.32 -6.78
N ALA A 102 -13.71 -14.30 -7.60
CA ALA A 102 -14.11 -14.32 -8.99
C ALA A 102 -13.42 -15.53 -9.61
N GLU A 103 -14.18 -16.50 -10.12
CA GLU A 103 -13.61 -17.65 -10.81
C GLU A 103 -12.71 -17.15 -11.95
N GLY A 104 -11.41 -17.47 -11.87
CA GLY A 104 -10.40 -17.02 -12.84
C GLY A 104 -9.80 -15.63 -12.60
N GLY A 105 -10.13 -14.94 -11.50
CA GLY A 105 -9.56 -13.63 -11.15
C GLY A 105 -8.31 -13.70 -10.27
N VAL A 106 -7.53 -12.61 -10.24
CA VAL A 106 -6.44 -12.41 -9.27
C VAL A 106 -7.00 -11.70 -8.03
N ALA A 107 -6.78 -12.26 -6.85
CA ALA A 107 -7.22 -11.65 -5.60
C ALA A 107 -6.27 -10.51 -5.18
N LEU A 108 -6.78 -9.29 -5.12
CA LEU A 108 -6.07 -8.14 -4.57
C LEU A 108 -6.62 -7.86 -3.17
N MET A 109 -5.74 -7.71 -2.19
CA MET A 109 -6.12 -7.41 -0.82
C MET A 109 -4.96 -6.76 -0.07
N THR A 110 -5.25 -6.17 1.09
CA THR A 110 -4.22 -5.67 2.01
C THR A 110 -3.59 -6.82 2.79
N LEU A 111 -2.38 -6.61 3.33
CA LEU A 111 -1.71 -7.58 4.20
C LEU A 111 -2.56 -8.00 5.41
N HIS A 112 -3.33 -7.06 5.96
CA HIS A 112 -4.20 -7.31 7.10
C HIS A 112 -5.36 -8.27 6.74
N ASN A 113 -5.96 -8.07 5.56
CA ASN A 113 -7.06 -8.90 5.08
C ASN A 113 -6.60 -10.30 4.63
N ALA A 114 -5.31 -10.48 4.34
CA ALA A 114 -4.76 -11.78 3.98
C ALA A 114 -4.60 -12.73 5.18
N LYS A 115 -4.80 -12.27 6.42
CA LYS A 115 -4.62 -13.08 7.62
C LYS A 115 -5.58 -14.28 7.63
N GLY A 116 -5.02 -15.48 7.78
CA GLY A 116 -5.80 -16.73 7.79
C GLY A 116 -6.10 -17.29 6.40
N LEU A 117 -5.72 -16.59 5.34
CA LEU A 117 -5.77 -17.08 3.96
C LEU A 117 -4.40 -17.62 3.53
N GLU A 118 -4.37 -18.48 2.53
CA GLU A 118 -3.15 -18.98 1.90
C GLU A 118 -3.39 -19.16 0.39
N PHE A 119 -2.35 -18.95 -0.40
CA PHE A 119 -2.41 -18.99 -1.86
C PHE A 119 -1.19 -19.71 -2.43
N PRO A 120 -1.34 -20.46 -3.54
CA PRO A 120 -0.20 -21.09 -4.22
C PRO A 120 0.89 -20.09 -4.59
N VAL A 121 0.49 -18.91 -5.09
CA VAL A 121 1.38 -17.84 -5.52
C VAL A 121 0.95 -16.53 -4.88
N VAL A 122 1.90 -15.81 -4.28
CA VAL A 122 1.67 -14.49 -3.66
C VAL A 122 2.63 -13.46 -4.25
N PHE A 123 2.10 -12.30 -4.61
CA PHE A 123 2.86 -11.10 -4.94
C PHE A 123 2.72 -10.11 -3.80
N LEU A 124 3.80 -9.89 -3.06
CA LEU A 124 3.87 -8.82 -2.08
C LEU A 124 4.55 -7.60 -2.72
N VAL A 125 3.74 -6.57 -2.96
CA VAL A 125 4.15 -5.37 -3.69
C VAL A 125 4.39 -4.21 -2.74
N GLY A 126 5.26 -3.28 -3.14
CA GLY A 126 5.54 -2.08 -2.35
C GLY A 126 6.28 -2.37 -1.05
N VAL A 127 7.22 -3.32 -1.07
CA VAL A 127 8.07 -3.65 0.08
C VAL A 127 9.15 -2.56 0.22
N GLU A 128 8.71 -1.37 0.66
CA GLU A 128 9.42 -0.09 0.62
C GLU A 128 9.47 0.57 2.00
N GLU A 129 10.54 1.31 2.29
CA GLU A 129 10.59 2.16 3.48
C GLU A 129 9.50 3.23 3.46
N GLY A 130 8.74 3.30 4.54
CA GLY A 130 7.61 4.19 4.68
C GLY A 130 6.27 3.63 4.20
N LEU A 131 6.27 2.52 3.46
CA LEU A 131 5.07 1.75 3.15
C LEU A 131 4.98 0.47 4.00
N LEU A 132 6.06 -0.32 4.01
CA LEU A 132 6.22 -1.50 4.84
C LEU A 132 7.69 -1.62 5.24
N PRO A 133 8.11 -1.12 6.41
CA PRO A 133 7.27 -0.60 7.50
C PRO A 133 6.62 0.75 7.19
N HIS A 134 5.36 0.91 7.62
CA HIS A 134 4.63 2.17 7.45
C HIS A 134 5.28 3.33 8.21
N ARG A 135 5.25 4.55 7.64
CA ARG A 135 5.89 5.76 8.23
C ARG A 135 5.51 6.01 9.69
N SER A 136 4.26 5.74 10.07
CA SER A 136 3.77 5.93 11.44
C SER A 136 4.40 5.00 12.47
N SER A 137 4.89 3.85 12.02
CA SER A 137 5.40 2.78 12.88
C SER A 137 6.93 2.87 13.07
N LEU A 138 7.60 3.80 12.39
CA LEU A 138 9.06 3.96 12.42
C LEU A 138 9.61 4.63 13.68
N SER A 139 8.77 5.36 14.42
CA SER A 139 9.22 6.15 15.60
C SER A 139 9.35 5.32 16.88
N THR A 140 8.83 4.09 16.90
CA THR A 140 8.88 3.23 18.08
C THR A 140 9.36 1.83 17.70
N GLN A 141 10.11 1.19 18.60
CA GLN A 141 10.53 -0.20 18.39
C GLN A 141 9.31 -1.12 18.31
N GLU A 142 8.32 -0.94 19.18
CA GLU A 142 7.11 -1.76 19.19
C GLU A 142 6.32 -1.67 17.88
N GLY A 143 6.21 -0.46 17.30
CA GLY A 143 5.58 -0.27 16.00
C GLY A 143 6.34 -1.00 14.90
N LEU A 144 7.67 -0.91 14.90
CA LEU A 144 8.50 -1.61 13.94
C LEU A 144 8.38 -3.14 14.06
N GLU A 145 8.32 -3.67 15.29
CA GLU A 145 8.09 -5.10 15.53
C GLU A 145 6.71 -5.56 15.02
N GLU A 146 5.67 -4.72 15.12
CA GLU A 146 4.35 -5.03 14.56
C GLU A 146 4.36 -5.06 13.03
N GLU A 147 5.02 -4.09 12.38
CA GLU A 147 5.19 -4.11 10.92
C GLU A 147 6.01 -5.33 10.46
N ARG A 148 7.01 -5.76 11.24
CA ARG A 148 7.76 -6.99 10.96
C ARG A 148 6.86 -8.22 11.06
N ARG A 149 5.98 -8.29 12.06
CA ARG A 149 4.96 -9.35 12.14
C ARG A 149 4.04 -9.32 10.93
N LEU A 150 3.63 -8.15 10.46
CA LEU A 150 2.79 -7.99 9.27
C LEU A 150 3.50 -8.48 8.01
N PHE A 151 4.79 -8.13 7.83
CA PHE A 151 5.63 -8.66 6.75
C PHE A 151 5.73 -10.18 6.80
N TYR A 152 6.00 -10.75 7.98
CA TYR A 152 6.03 -12.21 8.21
C TYR A 152 4.71 -12.88 7.85
N VAL A 153 3.56 -12.28 8.23
CA VAL A 153 2.24 -12.79 7.84
C VAL A 153 2.13 -12.82 6.31
N GLY A 154 2.51 -11.75 5.62
CA GLY A 154 2.52 -11.68 4.15
C GLY A 154 3.36 -12.77 3.50
N VAL A 155 4.59 -12.96 3.97
CA VAL A 155 5.52 -14.00 3.49
C VAL A 155 4.91 -15.40 3.65
N THR A 156 4.29 -15.67 4.80
CA THR A 156 3.69 -16.99 5.12
C THR A 156 2.34 -17.24 4.46
N ARG A 157 1.80 -16.31 3.65
CA ARG A 157 0.60 -16.59 2.85
C ARG A 157 0.90 -17.43 1.60
N ALA A 158 2.16 -17.47 1.17
CA ALA A 158 2.61 -18.19 -0.01
C ALA A 158 2.83 -19.68 0.30
N GLN A 159 2.23 -20.57 -0.50
CA GLN A 159 2.44 -22.01 -0.38
C GLN A 159 3.56 -22.51 -1.29
N GLU A 160 3.65 -22.00 -2.53
CA GLU A 160 4.62 -22.46 -3.52
C GLU A 160 5.59 -21.35 -3.94
N ARG A 161 5.09 -20.16 -4.29
CA ARG A 161 5.91 -19.05 -4.80
C ARG A 161 5.56 -17.73 -4.14
N LEU A 162 6.60 -17.00 -3.77
CA LEU A 162 6.51 -15.65 -3.24
C LEU A 162 7.34 -14.71 -4.12
N TYR A 163 6.71 -13.64 -4.59
CA TYR A 163 7.36 -12.56 -5.32
C TYR A 163 7.31 -11.29 -4.46
N LEU A 164 8.47 -10.74 -4.15
CA LEU A 164 8.60 -9.45 -3.45
C LEU A 164 9.00 -8.38 -4.45
N SER A 165 8.37 -7.21 -4.40
CA SER A 165 8.72 -6.09 -5.27
C SER A 165 8.71 -4.75 -4.55
N TYR A 166 9.56 -3.84 -5.02
CA TYR A 166 9.66 -2.45 -4.56
C TYR A 166 9.91 -1.56 -5.78
N ALA A 167 9.43 -0.31 -5.73
CA ALA A 167 9.70 0.70 -6.73
C ALA A 167 11.03 1.43 -6.44
N ARG A 168 11.62 2.08 -7.45
CA ARG A 168 12.75 3.03 -7.25
C ARG A 168 12.24 4.45 -6.99
N GLU A 169 11.12 4.78 -7.60
CA GLU A 169 10.45 6.08 -7.52
C GLU A 169 8.94 5.83 -7.45
N ARG A 170 8.23 6.68 -6.71
CA ARG A 170 6.78 6.59 -6.55
C ARG A 170 6.16 7.97 -6.65
N GLU A 171 5.02 8.05 -7.33
CA GLU A 171 4.26 9.29 -7.37
C GLU A 171 3.43 9.44 -6.10
N VAL A 172 3.65 10.54 -5.37
CA VAL A 172 2.93 10.91 -4.17
C VAL A 172 2.46 12.35 -4.33
N TYR A 173 1.15 12.58 -4.33
CA TYR A 173 0.53 13.90 -4.55
C TYR A 173 1.04 14.64 -5.80
N GLY A 174 1.16 13.92 -6.93
CA GLY A 174 1.59 14.51 -8.21
C GLY A 174 3.10 14.74 -8.32
N ARG A 175 3.90 14.25 -7.37
CA ARG A 175 5.36 14.38 -7.37
C ARG A 175 6.01 13.00 -7.33
N LEU A 176 6.96 12.77 -8.24
CA LEU A 176 7.80 11.58 -8.20
C LEU A 176 8.84 11.74 -7.07
N GLU A 177 8.78 10.86 -6.09
CA GLU A 177 9.73 10.80 -4.99
C GLU A 177 10.55 9.50 -5.06
N PRO A 178 11.88 9.55 -4.85
CA PRO A 178 12.68 8.34 -4.75
C PRO A 178 12.31 7.58 -3.47
N VAL A 179 12.14 6.27 -3.59
CA VAL A 179 11.82 5.37 -2.48
C VAL A 179 12.98 4.42 -2.23
N ARG A 180 13.15 4.00 -0.97
CA ARG A 180 14.15 2.99 -0.59
C ARG A 180 13.46 1.63 -0.43
N PRO A 181 14.13 0.53 -0.80
CA PRO A 181 13.64 -0.81 -0.46
C PRO A 181 13.49 -0.94 1.06
N SER A 182 12.50 -1.71 1.50
CA SER A 182 12.27 -1.98 2.93
C SER A 182 13.49 -2.64 3.56
N ARG A 183 13.81 -2.22 4.79
CA ARG A 183 14.80 -2.91 5.63
C ARG A 183 14.49 -4.38 5.86
N PHE A 184 13.22 -4.81 5.79
CA PHE A 184 12.84 -6.21 5.99
C PHE A 184 13.41 -7.12 4.90
N LEU A 185 13.74 -6.58 3.71
CA LEU A 185 14.44 -7.33 2.67
C LEU A 185 15.88 -7.66 3.05
N GLU A 186 16.54 -6.81 3.85
CA GLU A 186 17.90 -7.04 4.34
C GLU A 186 17.94 -8.11 5.44
N GLU A 187 16.80 -8.36 6.10
CA GLU A 187 16.64 -9.40 7.12
C GLU A 187 16.48 -10.81 6.51
N VAL A 188 16.16 -10.90 5.21
CA VAL A 188 16.06 -12.19 4.49
C VAL A 188 17.44 -12.63 4.02
N ASP A 189 17.81 -13.87 4.33
CA ASP A 189 19.07 -14.45 3.87
C ASP A 189 19.15 -14.43 2.33
N ALA A 190 20.25 -13.89 1.80
CA ALA A 190 20.51 -13.77 0.36
C ALA A 190 20.51 -15.11 -0.38
N GLY A 191 20.71 -16.24 0.32
CA GLY A 191 20.60 -17.58 -0.27
C GLY A 191 19.18 -18.06 -0.51
N LEU A 192 18.15 -17.34 -0.01
CA LEU A 192 16.75 -17.77 -0.05
C LEU A 192 15.92 -17.11 -1.15
N TYR A 193 16.49 -16.17 -1.91
CA TYR A 193 15.78 -15.47 -2.97
C TYR A 193 16.66 -15.20 -4.19
N GLU A 194 16.00 -15.01 -5.33
CA GLU A 194 16.64 -14.57 -6.56
C GLU A 194 16.22 -13.14 -6.87
N VAL A 195 17.19 -12.30 -7.27
CA VAL A 195 16.90 -10.92 -7.68
C VAL A 195 16.53 -10.91 -9.16
N TYR A 196 15.29 -10.49 -9.44
CA TYR A 196 14.82 -10.29 -10.80
C TYR A 196 14.91 -8.81 -11.20
N ASP A 197 15.69 -8.52 -12.25
CA ASP A 197 15.72 -7.19 -12.87
C ASP A 197 15.00 -7.22 -14.23
N PRO A 198 13.76 -6.68 -14.32
CA PRO A 198 12.97 -6.67 -15.54
C PRO A 198 13.58 -5.80 -16.66
N SER A 199 14.56 -4.94 -16.36
CA SER A 199 15.20 -4.07 -17.36
C SER A 199 16.25 -4.80 -18.22
N GLY A 200 16.49 -6.09 -18.00
CA GLY A 200 17.40 -6.91 -18.81
C GLY A 200 18.88 -6.55 -18.68
N ARG A 201 19.24 -5.59 -17.82
CA ARG A 201 20.64 -5.33 -17.48
C ARG A 201 21.07 -6.27 -16.36
N ARG A 202 21.71 -7.39 -16.72
CA ARG A 202 22.78 -7.89 -15.85
C ARG A 202 23.78 -6.73 -15.70
N PRO A 203 24.12 -6.26 -14.49
CA PRO A 203 25.34 -5.49 -14.36
C PRO A 203 26.47 -6.47 -14.68
N ALA A 204 27.03 -6.37 -15.89
CA ALA A 204 28.42 -6.74 -16.04
C ALA A 204 29.17 -5.86 -15.04
N PRO A 205 29.98 -6.42 -14.11
CA PRO A 205 30.86 -5.58 -13.32
C PRO A 205 31.62 -4.68 -14.31
N PRO A 206 31.67 -3.35 -14.08
CA PRO A 206 32.42 -2.49 -14.97
C PRO A 206 33.84 -3.05 -15.10
N PRO A 207 34.46 -3.07 -16.30
CA PRO A 207 35.87 -3.39 -16.38
C PRO A 207 36.63 -2.38 -15.50
N TYR A 208 37.11 -2.87 -14.36
CA TYR A 208 37.69 -2.01 -13.34
C TYR A 208 39.01 -1.44 -13.86
N ARG A 209 39.05 -0.11 -14.02
CA ARG A 209 40.29 0.65 -14.07
C ARG A 209 40.68 0.99 -12.63
N PRO A 210 41.85 0.55 -12.14
CA PRO A 210 42.31 0.93 -10.81
C PRO A 210 42.49 2.44 -10.70
N LEU A 211 41.81 3.04 -9.73
CA LEU A 211 42.15 4.37 -9.21
C LEU A 211 43.21 4.21 -8.10
N PRO A 212 44.22 5.10 -8.00
CA PRO A 212 45.32 4.94 -7.06
C PRO A 212 44.88 5.27 -5.62
N GLY A 213 45.09 4.35 -4.67
CA GLY A 213 45.05 4.68 -3.23
C GLY A 213 44.28 3.74 -2.30
N ALA A 214 43.61 2.69 -2.79
CA ALA A 214 42.99 1.66 -1.95
C ALA A 214 43.78 0.35 -2.03
N PHE A 215 43.80 -0.42 -0.93
CA PHE A 215 44.49 -1.72 -0.82
C PHE A 215 44.31 -2.58 -2.08
N LYS A 216 45.39 -3.24 -2.52
CA LYS A 216 45.34 -4.06 -3.73
C LYS A 216 44.86 -5.47 -3.39
N GLY A 217 44.15 -6.10 -4.32
CA GLY A 217 43.86 -7.54 -4.23
C GLY A 217 45.15 -8.33 -4.08
N GLY A 218 45.20 -9.21 -3.09
CA GLY A 218 46.38 -10.00 -2.68
C GLY A 218 47.23 -9.38 -1.56
N GLU A 219 46.96 -8.13 -1.15
CA GLU A 219 47.70 -7.48 -0.08
C GLU A 219 47.37 -8.11 1.29
N LYS A 220 48.40 -8.35 2.11
CA LYS A 220 48.23 -8.88 3.46
C LYS A 220 47.95 -7.74 4.43
N VAL A 221 46.92 -7.90 5.24
CA VAL A 221 46.47 -6.92 6.22
C VAL A 221 46.20 -7.59 7.56
N VAL A 222 46.29 -6.84 8.65
CA VAL A 222 45.86 -7.28 9.98
C VAL A 222 44.73 -6.40 10.47
N HIS A 223 43.66 -7.04 10.93
CA HIS A 223 42.54 -6.40 11.60
C HIS A 223 42.63 -6.61 13.12
N PRO A 224 42.41 -5.58 13.95
CA PRO A 224 42.53 -5.69 15.42
C PRO A 224 41.68 -6.81 16.03
N ARG A 225 40.50 -7.08 15.44
CA ARG A 225 39.56 -8.11 15.90
C ARG A 225 39.68 -9.46 15.19
N PHE A 226 40.06 -9.46 13.91
CA PHE A 226 39.94 -10.66 13.06
C PHE A 226 41.31 -11.25 12.70
N GLY A 227 42.40 -10.61 13.13
CA GLY A 227 43.75 -11.09 12.92
C GLY A 227 44.23 -10.89 11.48
N PRO A 228 45.20 -11.70 11.01
CA PRO A 228 45.76 -11.60 9.67
C PRO A 228 44.75 -12.04 8.61
N GLY A 229 44.73 -11.33 7.48
CA GLY A 229 43.90 -11.64 6.34
C GLY A 229 44.50 -11.14 5.03
N THR A 230 43.94 -11.62 3.93
CA THR A 230 44.35 -11.24 2.57
C THR A 230 43.22 -10.46 1.92
N VAL A 231 43.52 -9.27 1.40
CA VAL A 231 42.55 -8.44 0.67
C VAL A 231 42.17 -9.18 -0.61
N VAL A 232 40.89 -9.47 -0.77
CA VAL A 232 40.34 -10.14 -1.96
C VAL A 232 39.88 -9.10 -2.97
N ALA A 233 39.26 -8.01 -2.48
CA ALA A 233 38.83 -6.88 -3.30
C ALA A 233 38.76 -5.62 -2.45
N ALA A 234 39.02 -4.46 -3.06
CA ALA A 234 38.75 -3.16 -2.47
C ALA A 234 38.01 -2.30 -3.51
N ALA A 235 36.91 -1.68 -3.09
CA ALA A 235 36.07 -0.85 -3.94
C ALA A 235 35.55 0.36 -3.15
N GLY A 236 35.93 1.56 -3.57
CA GLY A 236 35.51 2.79 -2.88
C GLY A 236 36.00 2.83 -1.44
N ASP A 237 35.05 2.90 -0.50
CA ASP A 237 35.27 2.89 0.95
C ASP A 237 35.01 1.52 1.60
N GLU A 238 34.84 0.45 0.81
CA GLU A 238 34.70 -0.92 1.28
C GLU A 238 35.88 -1.81 0.84
N VAL A 239 36.25 -2.77 1.68
CA VAL A 239 37.27 -3.78 1.43
C VAL A 239 36.80 -5.15 1.89
N THR A 240 36.98 -6.15 1.05
CA THR A 240 36.71 -7.55 1.35
C THR A 240 38.03 -8.25 1.66
N VAL A 241 38.14 -8.79 2.87
CA VAL A 241 39.34 -9.48 3.37
C VAL A 241 38.98 -10.91 3.74
N HIS A 242 39.79 -11.87 3.31
CA HIS A 242 39.74 -13.24 3.80
C HIS A 242 40.65 -13.40 5.01
N PHE A 243 40.07 -13.56 6.20
CA PHE A 243 40.81 -13.79 7.44
C PHE A 243 41.02 -15.29 7.67
N GLU A 244 42.22 -15.70 8.05
CA GLU A 244 42.60 -17.12 8.15
C GLU A 244 41.74 -17.93 9.12
N GLY A 245 41.21 -17.31 10.19
CA GLY A 245 40.35 -17.96 11.19
C GLY A 245 38.86 -17.59 11.11
N VAL A 246 38.45 -16.68 10.24
CA VAL A 246 37.08 -16.09 10.23
C VAL A 246 36.42 -16.18 8.85
N GLY A 247 37.20 -16.36 7.78
CA GLY A 247 36.71 -16.36 6.41
C GLY A 247 36.53 -14.95 5.83
N LEU A 248 35.70 -14.82 4.80
CA LEU A 248 35.48 -13.54 4.11
C LEU A 248 34.69 -12.55 4.98
N LYS A 249 35.20 -11.32 5.09
CA LYS A 249 34.51 -10.20 5.71
C LYS A 249 34.62 -8.95 4.82
N ARG A 250 33.47 -8.31 4.58
CA ARG A 250 33.38 -7.00 3.94
C ARG A 250 33.38 -5.94 5.02
N LEU A 251 34.32 -5.00 4.95
CA LEU A 251 34.59 -4.00 5.98
C LEU A 251 34.64 -2.62 5.33
N SER A 252 34.17 -1.60 6.03
CA SER A 252 34.36 -0.21 5.59
C SER A 252 35.78 0.25 5.94
N LEU A 253 36.55 0.73 4.95
CA LEU A 253 37.91 1.27 5.12
C LEU A 253 38.00 2.39 6.16
N ARG A 254 36.90 3.10 6.41
CA ARG A 254 36.84 4.18 7.41
C ARG A 254 36.81 3.68 8.86
N TYR A 255 36.38 2.44 9.07
CA TYR A 255 36.13 1.88 10.41
C TYR A 255 36.85 0.55 10.67
N ALA A 256 37.48 -0.03 9.64
CA ALA A 256 38.10 -1.35 9.72
C ALA A 256 39.48 -1.35 10.40
N ASP A 257 40.12 -0.19 10.58
CA ASP A 257 41.46 -0.07 11.18
C ASP A 257 42.49 -1.09 10.65
N LEU A 258 42.43 -1.37 9.34
CA LEU A 258 43.31 -2.35 8.70
C LEU A 258 44.72 -1.79 8.56
N ARG A 259 45.70 -2.59 8.99
CA ARG A 259 47.12 -2.26 8.84
C ARG A 259 47.77 -3.19 7.82
N PRO A 260 48.55 -2.66 6.84
CA PRO A 260 49.37 -3.50 5.99
C PRO A 260 50.35 -4.33 6.82
N VAL A 261 50.67 -5.54 6.37
CA VAL A 261 51.68 -6.44 6.97
C VAL A 261 52.94 -6.43 6.13
#